data_AF-A0A0D2MFM1-F1
#
_entry.id   AF-A0A0D2MFM1-F1
#
_cell.length_a   1.000
_cell.length_b   1.000
_cell.length_c   1.000
_cell.angle_alpha   90.00
_cell.angle_beta   90.00
_cell.angle_gamma   90.00
#
_symmetry.space_group_name_H-M   'P 1'
#
loop_
_entity.id
_entity.type
_entity.pdbx_description
1 polymer ?
#
loop_
_entity_poly.entity_id
_entity_poly.type
_entity_poly.pdbx_seq_one_letter_code
_entity_poly.pdbx_strand_id
1 'polypeptide(L)'
;MSAFTRRQPVSGTAEIGVRPGLHGQTLLSTGLADLDRLLGGGLPLGSVMLLLEDPHSQQHIGFIKHFLAEGIACGHSSCWLAPRPQPGGAAAFVPAVATARQDSETR
;
A
#
# COMPACT_ATOMS: atom_id res chain seq x y z
N MET A 1 22.59 22.12 -37.01
CA MET A 1 21.25 21.52 -36.87
C MET A 1 21.24 20.72 -35.56
N SER A 2 21.01 21.37 -34.41
CA SER A 2 21.08 20.68 -33.10
C SER A 2 19.72 20.06 -32.80
N ALA A 3 19.68 18.72 -32.70
CA ALA A 3 18.47 17.95 -32.51
C ALA A 3 17.94 18.14 -31.08
N PHE A 4 16.80 18.81 -30.96
CA PHE A 4 16.05 18.90 -29.73
C PHE A 4 15.28 17.59 -29.54
N THR A 5 15.89 16.60 -28.87
CA THR A 5 15.19 15.36 -28.53
C THR A 5 14.11 15.67 -27.50
N ARG A 6 12.87 15.81 -27.98
CA ARG A 6 11.66 15.92 -27.15
C ARG A 6 11.59 14.67 -26.28
N ARG A 7 11.80 14.83 -24.96
CA ARG A 7 11.49 13.78 -23.99
C ARG A 7 9.99 13.49 -24.09
N GLN A 8 9.66 12.29 -24.58
CA GLN A 8 8.29 11.79 -24.51
C GLN A 8 7.88 11.83 -23.03
N PRO A 9 6.69 12.34 -22.67
CA PRO A 9 6.15 12.08 -21.35
C PRO A 9 6.11 10.56 -21.23
N VAL A 10 6.77 10.02 -20.21
CA VAL A 10 6.58 8.62 -19.81
C VAL A 10 5.08 8.51 -19.64
N SER A 11 4.44 7.85 -20.61
CA SER A 11 3.02 7.54 -20.53
C SER A 11 2.95 6.44 -19.50
N GLY A 12 3.09 6.83 -18.23
CA GLY A 12 2.78 5.97 -17.12
C GLY A 12 1.34 5.56 -17.39
N THR A 13 1.13 4.28 -17.62
CA THR A 13 -0.17 3.68 -17.34
C THR A 13 -0.58 4.24 -16.00
N ALA A 14 -1.60 5.09 -15.97
CA ALA A 14 -2.12 5.62 -14.73
C ALA A 14 -2.70 4.40 -13.99
N GLU A 15 -1.83 3.68 -13.28
CA GLU A 15 -2.24 2.54 -12.50
C GLU A 15 -3.27 3.05 -11.50
N ILE A 16 -4.37 2.32 -11.41
CA ILE A 16 -5.51 2.74 -10.60
C ILE A 16 -5.01 2.79 -9.15
N GLY A 17 -5.20 3.91 -8.45
CA GLY A 17 -4.81 4.05 -7.05
C GLY A 17 -3.45 4.71 -6.79
N VAL A 18 -2.70 5.11 -7.82
CA VAL A 18 -1.51 5.96 -7.67
C VAL A 18 -1.73 7.41 -8.08
N ARG A 19 -1.07 8.32 -7.36
CA ARG A 19 -1.16 9.78 -7.54
C ARG A 19 0.22 10.36 -7.85
N PRO A 20 0.33 11.37 -8.73
CA PRO A 20 1.60 12.06 -8.93
C PRO A 20 1.95 12.89 -7.68
N GLY A 21 3.17 12.73 -7.20
CA GLY A 21 3.77 13.48 -6.09
C GLY A 21 4.78 14.52 -6.56
N LEU A 22 5.35 15.24 -5.60
CA LEU A 22 6.44 16.18 -5.84
C LEU A 22 7.67 15.47 -6.40
N HIS A 23 8.47 16.20 -7.17
CA HIS A 23 9.72 15.69 -7.77
C HIS A 23 9.55 14.46 -8.66
N GLY A 24 8.36 14.25 -9.23
CA GLY A 24 8.09 13.10 -10.10
C GLY A 24 7.97 11.78 -9.34
N GLN A 25 7.79 11.82 -8.02
CA GLN A 25 7.47 10.63 -7.23
C GLN A 25 6.05 10.18 -7.53
N THR A 26 5.80 8.88 -7.36
CA THR A 26 4.47 8.32 -7.42
C THR A 26 4.05 7.98 -6.00
N LEU A 27 2.89 8.48 -5.58
CA LEU A 27 2.34 8.32 -4.23
C LEU A 27 1.18 7.32 -4.24
N LEU A 28 1.07 6.54 -3.17
CA LEU A 28 -0.05 5.67 -2.82
C LEU A 28 -0.90 6.34 -1.74
N SER A 29 -2.22 6.20 -1.83
CA SER A 29 -3.10 6.61 -0.75
C SER A 29 -3.03 5.60 0.40
N THR A 30 -3.17 6.10 1.63
CA THR A 30 -3.25 5.27 2.82
C THR A 30 -4.66 4.78 3.15
N GLY A 31 -5.67 5.22 2.37
CA GLY A 31 -7.08 5.01 2.67
C GLY A 31 -7.65 6.00 3.71
N LEU A 32 -6.81 6.90 4.25
CA LEU A 32 -7.18 7.95 5.18
C LEU A 32 -6.80 9.33 4.62
N ALA A 33 -7.80 10.10 4.19
CA ALA A 33 -7.58 11.39 3.54
C ALA A 33 -6.78 12.40 4.41
N ASP A 34 -7.02 12.40 5.72
CA ASP A 34 -6.34 13.31 6.64
C ASP A 34 -4.88 12.93 6.84
N LEU A 35 -4.56 11.64 6.86
CA LEU A 35 -3.17 11.19 6.90
C LEU A 35 -2.47 11.49 5.58
N ASP A 36 -3.10 11.20 4.45
CA ASP A 36 -2.52 11.50 3.14
C ASP A 36 -2.13 12.98 3.06
N ARG A 37 -3.00 13.88 3.53
CA ARG A 37 -2.69 15.32 3.61
C ARG A 37 -1.50 15.61 4.53
N LEU A 38 -1.44 14.97 5.71
CA LEU A 38 -0.33 15.13 6.65
C LEU A 38 1.01 14.68 6.05
N LEU A 39 0.99 13.63 5.22
CA LEU A 39 2.17 13.09 4.55
C LEU A 39 2.55 13.82 3.25
N GLY A 40 1.80 14.87 2.87
CA GLY A 40 2.07 15.64 1.64
C GLY A 40 1.48 15.01 0.38
N GLY A 41 0.44 14.18 0.51
CA GLY A 41 -0.34 13.61 -0.58
C GLY A 41 -0.49 12.09 -0.55
N GLY A 42 0.24 11.40 0.33
CA GLY A 42 0.25 9.94 0.46
C GLY A 42 1.65 9.38 0.74
N LEU A 43 1.82 8.08 0.55
CA LEU A 43 3.08 7.36 0.73
C LEU A 43 3.83 7.18 -0.59
N PRO A 44 5.12 7.52 -0.69
CA PRO A 44 5.90 7.25 -1.90
C PRO A 44 5.97 5.75 -2.23
N LEU A 45 5.83 5.39 -3.51
CA LEU A 45 6.05 4.02 -3.98
C LEU A 45 7.46 3.54 -3.61
N GLY A 46 7.55 2.30 -3.15
CA GLY A 46 8.82 1.70 -2.70
C GLY A 46 9.30 2.17 -1.31
N SER A 47 8.49 2.95 -0.58
CA SER A 47 8.77 3.32 0.80
C SER A 47 8.25 2.30 1.82
N VAL A 48 8.73 2.41 3.05
CA VAL A 48 8.25 1.64 4.21
C VAL A 48 7.77 2.62 5.27
N MET A 49 6.55 2.41 5.77
CA MET A 49 5.97 3.20 6.86
C MET A 49 5.94 2.36 8.13
N LEU A 50 6.53 2.86 9.20
CA LEU A 50 6.46 2.26 10.54
C LEU A 50 5.37 2.96 11.35
N LEU A 51 4.42 2.19 11.87
CA LEU A 51 3.37 2.69 12.76
C LEU A 51 3.68 2.23 14.19
N LEU A 52 3.98 3.19 15.06
CA LEU A 52 4.24 2.94 16.48
C LEU A 52 3.02 3.33 17.28
N GLU A 53 2.60 2.44 18.17
CA GLU A 53 1.46 2.65 19.05
C GLU A 53 1.83 2.34 20.50
N ASP A 54 1.16 3.00 21.44
CA ASP A 54 1.29 2.72 22.87
C ASP A 54 0.73 1.31 23.21
N PRO A 55 1.28 0.60 24.22
CA PRO A 55 0.80 -0.75 24.55
C PRO A 55 -0.67 -0.84 24.95
N HIS A 56 -1.28 0.28 25.37
CA HIS A 56 -2.67 0.31 25.83
C HIS A 56 -3.69 0.60 24.72
N SER A 57 -3.22 0.85 23.49
CA SER A 57 -4.10 1.16 22.35
C SER A 57 -3.89 0.18 21.19
N GLN A 58 -4.93 0.01 20.36
CA GLN A 58 -4.97 -0.93 19.22
C GLN A 58 -5.49 -0.25 17.94
N GLN A 59 -5.29 1.06 17.84
CA GLN A 59 -5.68 1.92 16.72
C GLN A 59 -4.91 1.59 15.44
N HIS A 60 -3.68 1.06 15.55
CA HIS A 60 -2.87 0.64 14.40
C HIS A 60 -3.60 -0.37 13.51
N ILE A 61 -4.43 -1.24 14.10
CA ILE A 61 -5.22 -2.22 13.35
C ILE A 61 -6.23 -1.53 12.43
N GLY A 62 -6.88 -0.45 12.88
CA GLY A 62 -7.79 0.32 12.04
C GLY A 62 -7.05 0.92 10.84
N PHE A 63 -5.87 1.48 11.10
CA PHE A 63 -5.01 2.05 10.09
C PHE A 63 -4.62 1.04 9.00
N ILE A 64 -4.19 -0.15 9.42
CA ILE A 64 -3.76 -1.17 8.45
C ILE A 64 -4.96 -1.71 7.67
N LYS A 65 -6.16 -1.81 8.29
CA LYS A 65 -7.39 -2.15 7.56
C LYS A 65 -7.69 -1.12 6.47
N HIS A 66 -7.56 0.17 6.74
CA HIS A 66 -7.74 1.21 5.72
C HIS A 66 -6.71 1.09 4.59
N PHE A 67 -5.44 0.88 4.93
CA PHE A 67 -4.39 0.69 3.93
C PHE A 67 -4.64 -0.53 3.03
N LEU A 68 -5.03 -1.65 3.64
CA LEU A 68 -5.42 -2.87 2.91
C LEU A 68 -6.66 -2.65 2.05
N ALA A 69 -7.68 -1.98 2.58
CA ALA A 69 -8.92 -1.70 1.86
C ALA A 69 -8.68 -0.83 0.62
N GLU A 70 -7.87 0.21 0.74
CA GLU A 70 -7.48 1.08 -0.37
C GLU A 70 -6.74 0.27 -1.46
N GLY A 71 -5.78 -0.56 -1.04
CA GLY A 71 -5.07 -1.47 -1.94
C GLY A 71 -6.00 -2.41 -2.70
N ILE A 72 -6.91 -3.08 -1.99
CA ILE A 72 -7.89 -4.01 -2.57
C ILE A 72 -8.85 -3.28 -3.52
N ALA A 73 -9.35 -2.11 -3.12
CA ALA A 73 -10.27 -1.30 -3.93
C ALA A 73 -9.62 -0.84 -5.25
N CYS A 74 -8.31 -0.59 -5.22
CA CYS A 74 -7.52 -0.23 -6.39
C CYS A 74 -7.07 -1.44 -7.22
N GLY A 75 -7.33 -2.67 -6.76
CA GLY A 75 -6.89 -3.90 -7.44
C GLY A 75 -5.42 -4.26 -7.22
N HIS A 76 -4.77 -3.68 -6.21
CA HIS A 76 -3.39 -4.01 -5.85
C HIS A 76 -3.30 -5.35 -5.11
N SER A 77 -2.22 -6.08 -5.37
CA SER A 77 -1.87 -7.28 -4.61
C SER A 77 -1.40 -6.89 -3.21
N SER A 78 -2.24 -7.15 -2.20
CA SER A 78 -1.93 -6.85 -0.80
C SER A 78 -1.67 -8.11 0.02
N CYS A 79 -0.70 -8.05 0.93
CA CYS A 79 -0.39 -9.14 1.86
C CYS A 79 -0.45 -8.63 3.31
N TRP A 80 -1.01 -9.44 4.20
CA TRP A 80 -1.01 -9.19 5.64
C TRP A 80 -0.22 -10.30 6.34
N LEU A 81 0.86 -9.91 7.02
CA LEU A 81 1.70 -10.79 7.81
C LEU A 81 1.53 -10.42 9.29
N ALA A 82 1.09 -11.36 10.10
CA ALA A 82 0.96 -11.18 11.54
C ALA A 82 1.75 -12.26 12.30
N PRO A 83 2.41 -11.91 13.42
CA PRO A 83 3.13 -12.88 14.24
C PRO A 83 2.24 -14.00 14.80
N ARG A 84 0.95 -13.71 15.04
CA ARG A 84 -0.01 -14.67 15.56
C ARG A 84 -1.37 -14.50 14.87
N PRO A 85 -1.67 -15.28 13.83
CA PRO A 85 -2.98 -15.24 13.18
C PRO A 85 -4.03 -15.80 14.14
N GLN A 86 -5.00 -14.97 14.54
CA GLN A 86 -6.15 -15.40 15.33
C GLN A 86 -7.40 -15.43 14.43
N PRO A 87 -8.15 -16.55 14.39
CA PRO A 87 -9.40 -16.61 13.64
C PRO A 87 -10.39 -15.58 14.19
N GLY A 88 -10.96 -14.76 13.31
CA GLY A 88 -11.84 -13.64 13.70
C GLY A 88 -11.12 -12.34 14.11
N GLY A 89 -9.78 -12.31 14.11
CA GLY A 89 -8.98 -11.12 14.40
C GLY A 89 -8.90 -10.13 13.23
N ALA A 90 -7.88 -9.25 13.25
CA ALA A 90 -7.65 -8.25 12.19
C ALA A 90 -7.59 -8.86 10.77
N ALA A 91 -7.10 -10.09 10.64
CA ALA A 91 -7.01 -10.82 9.38
C ALA A 91 -8.38 -11.21 8.78
N ALA A 92 -9.45 -11.27 9.57
CA ALA A 92 -10.79 -11.59 9.06
C ALA A 92 -11.36 -10.50 8.13
N PHE A 93 -10.78 -9.30 8.15
CA PHE A 93 -11.16 -8.20 7.26
C PHE A 93 -10.66 -8.40 5.82
N VAL A 94 -9.56 -9.13 5.64
CA VAL A 94 -8.97 -9.33 4.32
C VAL A 94 -9.77 -10.43 3.61
N PRO A 95 -10.31 -10.18 2.40
CA PRO A 95 -11.00 -11.21 1.64
C PRO A 95 -10.05 -12.39 1.44
N ALA A 96 -10.57 -13.61 1.56
CA ALA A 96 -9.80 -14.85 1.43
C ALA A 96 -9.37 -15.09 -0.03
N VAL A 97 -8.52 -14.23 -0.58
CA VAL A 97 -7.76 -14.49 -1.79
C VAL A 97 -6.29 -14.53 -1.38
N ALA A 98 -5.93 -15.61 -0.70
CA ALA A 98 -4.56 -15.98 -0.47
C ALA A 98 -4.30 -17.27 -1.23
N THR A 99 -3.70 -17.17 -2.42
CA THR A 99 -2.89 -18.27 -2.96
C THR A 99 -1.75 -18.44 -1.97
N ALA A 100 -1.93 -19.33 -1.00
CA ALA A 100 -0.82 -19.90 -0.27
C ALA A 100 0.09 -20.54 -1.32
N ARG A 101 1.23 -19.93 -1.64
CA ARG A 101 2.35 -20.71 -2.16
C ARG A 101 2.78 -21.61 -1.01
N GLN A 102 2.27 -22.83 -1.04
CA GLN A 102 2.84 -23.92 -0.28
C GLN A 102 4.22 -24.17 -0.89
N ASP A 103 5.26 -23.65 -0.25
CA ASP A 103 6.60 -24.15 -0.51
C ASP A 103 6.59 -25.59 0.00
N SER A 104 6.41 -26.52 -0.95
CA SER A 104 6.57 -27.93 -0.73
C SER A 104 8.04 -28.17 -0.38
N GLU A 105 8.32 -28.12 0.92
CA GLU A 105 9.59 -28.53 1.52
C GLU A 105 9.79 -30.01 1.16
N THR A 106 10.49 -30.23 0.05
CA THR A 106 10.83 -31.56 -0.45
C THR A 106 12.22 -31.89 0.06
N ARG A 107 12.20 -32.55 1.22
CA ARG A 107 13.12 -33.63 1.63
C ARG A 107 14.51 -33.28 2.15
#